data_AF-A0A0H5S5P5-F1
#
_entry.id   AF-A0A0H5S5P5-F1
#
_cell.length_a   1.000
_cell.length_b   1.000
_cell.length_c   1.000
_cell.angle_alpha   90.00
_cell.angle_beta   90.00
_cell.angle_gamma   90.00
#
_symmetry.space_group_name_H-M   'P 1'
#
loop_
_entity.id
_entity.type
_entity.pdbx_description
1 polymer ?
#
loop_
_entity_poly.entity_id
_entity_poly.type
_entity_poly.pdbx_seq_one_letter_code
_entity_poly.pdbx_strand_id
1 'polypeptide(L)'
;MIPDWYLPSVLRLLELTVQANVSFRIAVCIPTSLRLFQSYLNAIINERFCPHTKKWLWYRWCNIAVPILLLFEISFCTLFTINTIRQDYQILYKISFNLFIISALLHMTACTAVTIYRRNEKNQTIDQISIIVKLLCLITFGIVTPQVTIFHNTFIDSPTCHYYVPPYQALCEYILIISNALFHLTIITDTRNLRFLIYPRTCSGECEPVNPENFRKGGKFEHCRSQYHLNKKKLMNNMKMKETTF
;
A
#
# COMPACT_ATOMS: atom_id res chain seq x y z
N MET A 1 -32.01 -28.28 5.16
CA MET A 1 -32.20 -27.53 6.43
C MET A 1 -30.81 -27.12 6.89
N ILE A 2 -30.56 -25.82 7.07
CA ILE A 2 -29.25 -25.31 7.50
C ILE A 2 -29.24 -25.32 9.03
N PRO A 3 -28.21 -25.87 9.70
CA PRO A 3 -28.15 -25.85 11.15
C PRO A 3 -27.99 -24.44 11.71
N ASP A 4 -28.67 -24.12 12.82
CA ASP A 4 -28.70 -22.77 13.40
C ASP A 4 -27.33 -22.26 13.88
N TRP A 5 -26.36 -23.16 14.08
CA TRP A 5 -25.00 -22.83 14.49
C TRP A 5 -24.07 -22.48 13.33
N TYR A 6 -24.54 -22.50 12.08
CA TYR A 6 -23.72 -22.12 10.93
C TYR A 6 -23.56 -20.59 10.84
N LEU A 7 -22.37 -20.16 10.42
CA LEU A 7 -22.04 -18.74 10.27
C LEU A 7 -21.96 -18.35 8.78
N PRO A 8 -22.23 -17.08 8.44
CA PRO A 8 -22.18 -16.62 7.05
C PRO A 8 -20.73 -16.51 6.55
N SER A 9 -20.36 -17.27 5.52
CA SER A 9 -19.09 -17.11 4.81
C SER A 9 -19.08 -15.81 3.99
N VAL A 10 -18.03 -15.01 4.11
CA VAL A 10 -17.90 -13.77 3.34
C VAL A 10 -17.67 -14.09 1.87
N LEU A 11 -16.78 -15.04 1.56
CA LEU A 11 -16.46 -15.39 0.17
C LEU A 11 -17.67 -15.94 -0.58
N ARG A 12 -18.51 -16.75 0.08
CA ARG A 12 -19.75 -17.24 -0.51
C ARG A 12 -20.81 -16.15 -0.62
N LEU A 13 -20.89 -15.23 0.35
CA LEU A 13 -21.81 -14.10 0.29
C LEU A 13 -21.48 -13.18 -0.90
N LEU A 14 -20.21 -12.93 -1.16
CA LEU A 14 -19.72 -12.14 -2.31
C LEU A 14 -20.10 -12.79 -3.65
N GLU A 15 -20.08 -14.11 -3.73
CA GLU A 15 -20.47 -14.83 -4.95
C GLU A 15 -21.99 -14.90 -5.13
N LEU A 16 -22.73 -15.20 -4.05
CA LEU A 16 -24.16 -15.51 -4.14
C LEU A 16 -25.06 -14.27 -4.15
N THR A 17 -24.56 -13.11 -3.71
CA THR A 17 -25.38 -11.89 -3.60
C THR A 17 -24.83 -10.76 -4.49
N VAL A 18 -25.70 -10.23 -5.36
CA VAL A 18 -25.34 -9.16 -6.30
C VAL A 18 -24.85 -7.91 -5.57
N GLN A 19 -25.53 -7.52 -4.48
CA GLN A 19 -25.16 -6.33 -3.71
C GLN A 19 -23.75 -6.45 -3.13
N ALA A 20 -23.42 -7.60 -2.51
CA ALA A 20 -22.09 -7.79 -1.92
C ALA A 20 -21.02 -7.85 -3.01
N ASN A 21 -21.31 -8.49 -4.14
CA ASN A 21 -20.41 -8.54 -5.30
C ASN A 21 -20.06 -7.14 -5.82
N VAL A 22 -21.08 -6.31 -6.09
CA VAL A 22 -20.89 -4.94 -6.58
C VAL A 22 -20.16 -4.08 -5.54
N SER A 23 -20.55 -4.14 -4.27
CA SER A 23 -19.86 -3.42 -3.20
C SER A 23 -18.39 -3.81 -3.10
N PHE A 24 -18.07 -5.09 -3.26
CA PHE A 24 -16.69 -5.58 -3.22
C PHE A 24 -15.87 -5.12 -4.42
N ARG A 25 -16.43 -5.11 -5.63
CA ARG A 25 -15.77 -4.55 -6.81
C ARG A 25 -15.44 -3.07 -6.62
N ILE A 26 -16.38 -2.28 -6.10
CA ILE A 26 -16.16 -0.86 -5.80
C ILE A 26 -15.07 -0.71 -4.75
N ALA A 27 -15.13 -1.48 -3.67
CA ALA A 27 -14.16 -1.45 -2.57
C ALA A 27 -12.75 -1.88 -2.99
N VAL A 28 -12.60 -2.77 -3.98
CA VAL A 28 -11.30 -3.19 -4.51
C VAL A 28 -10.79 -2.19 -5.55
N CYS A 29 -11.59 -1.83 -6.55
CA CYS A 29 -11.13 -1.06 -7.72
C CYS A 29 -10.81 0.40 -7.40
N ILE A 30 -11.59 1.08 -6.56
CA ILE A 30 -11.38 2.50 -6.24
C ILE A 30 -10.01 2.74 -5.58
N PRO A 31 -9.64 2.04 -4.49
CA PRO A 31 -8.38 2.30 -3.80
C PRO A 31 -7.15 1.74 -4.53
N THR A 32 -7.29 0.93 -5.58
CA THR A 32 -6.18 0.31 -6.31
C THR A 32 -5.12 1.31 -6.76
N SER A 33 -5.55 2.38 -7.44
CA SER A 33 -4.64 3.39 -7.99
C SER A 33 -3.88 4.12 -6.87
N LEU A 34 -4.59 4.47 -5.79
CA LEU A 34 -4.01 5.11 -4.61
C LEU A 34 -2.97 4.22 -3.93
N ARG A 35 -3.29 2.93 -3.74
CA ARG A 35 -2.40 1.97 -3.07
C ARG A 35 -1.12 1.74 -3.88
N LEU A 36 -1.23 1.60 -5.20
CA LEU A 36 -0.07 1.46 -6.09
C LEU A 36 0.79 2.72 -6.08
N PHE A 37 0.17 3.89 -6.16
CA PHE A 37 0.88 5.17 -6.11
C PHE A 37 1.64 5.35 -4.78
N GLN A 38 0.98 5.08 -3.65
CA GLN A 38 1.61 5.14 -2.33
C GLN A 38 2.78 4.15 -2.21
N SER A 39 2.62 2.91 -2.68
CA SER A 39 3.67 1.91 -2.66
C SER A 39 4.89 2.31 -3.49
N TYR A 40 4.66 2.90 -4.67
CA TYR A 40 5.73 3.38 -5.53
C TYR A 40 6.50 4.55 -4.92
N LEU A 41 5.79 5.52 -4.31
CA LEU A 41 6.42 6.62 -3.59
C LEU A 41 7.28 6.13 -2.42
N ASN A 42 6.75 5.20 -1.63
CA ASN A 42 7.50 4.59 -0.54
C ASN A 42 8.78 3.91 -1.04
N ALA A 43 8.71 3.19 -2.17
CA ALA A 43 9.88 2.56 -2.77
C ALA A 43 10.96 3.58 -3.17
N ILE A 44 10.59 4.68 -3.84
CA ILE A 44 11.54 5.75 -4.23
C ILE A 44 12.20 6.39 -3.00
N ILE A 45 11.40 6.67 -1.97
CA ILE A 45 11.88 7.35 -0.77
C ILE A 45 12.84 6.44 -0.01
N ASN A 46 12.49 5.16 0.11
CA ASN A 46 13.34 4.14 0.69
C ASN A 46 14.68 3.96 -0.06
N GLU A 47 14.71 4.20 -1.38
CA GLU A 47 15.96 4.16 -2.16
C GLU A 47 16.88 5.34 -1.83
N ARG A 48 16.33 6.54 -1.61
CA ARG A 48 17.15 7.73 -1.26
C ARG A 48 17.87 7.62 0.08
N PHE A 49 17.32 6.85 1.02
CA PHE A 49 17.94 6.64 2.33
C PHE A 49 19.00 5.53 2.34
N CYS A 50 19.20 4.79 1.24
CA CYS A 50 20.07 3.62 1.20
C CYS A 50 21.46 3.93 0.60
N PRO A 51 22.56 3.84 1.35
CA PRO A 51 23.90 3.96 0.76
C PRO A 51 24.23 2.76 -0.13
N HIS A 52 24.87 2.99 -1.28
CA HIS A 52 25.32 1.95 -2.24
C HIS A 52 26.44 1.07 -1.67
N THR A 53 26.12 0.24 -0.69
CA THR A 53 27.04 -0.70 -0.05
C THR A 53 26.50 -2.12 -0.18
N LYS A 54 27.39 -3.11 -0.38
CA LYS A 54 27.02 -4.53 -0.62
C LYS A 54 26.11 -5.14 0.47
N LYS A 55 26.13 -4.60 1.69
CA LYS A 55 25.29 -5.06 2.82
C LYS A 55 23.79 -4.87 2.59
N TRP A 56 23.37 -3.94 1.71
CA TRP A 56 21.97 -3.57 1.50
C TRP A 56 21.35 -4.13 0.22
N LEU A 57 22.02 -5.08 -0.44
CA LEU A 57 21.56 -5.64 -1.71
C LEU A 57 20.16 -6.28 -1.55
N TRP A 58 19.97 -7.10 -0.52
CA TRP A 58 18.68 -7.75 -0.22
C TRP A 58 17.56 -6.75 0.03
N TYR A 59 17.83 -5.70 0.81
CA TYR A 59 16.86 -4.62 1.04
C TYR A 59 16.43 -3.95 -0.27
N ARG A 60 17.37 -3.68 -1.19
CA ARG A 60 17.06 -3.06 -2.48
C ARG A 60 16.17 -3.94 -3.34
N TRP A 61 16.47 -5.23 -3.43
CA TRP A 61 15.63 -6.20 -4.15
C TRP A 61 14.22 -6.26 -3.56
N CYS A 62 14.09 -6.36 -2.24
CA CYS A 62 12.79 -6.33 -1.59
C CYS A 62 12.04 -5.02 -1.84
N ASN A 63 12.71 -3.87 -1.73
CA ASN A 63 12.09 -2.56 -1.92
C ASN A 63 11.58 -2.33 -3.35
N ILE A 64 12.31 -2.84 -4.37
CA ILE A 64 11.86 -2.82 -5.77
C ILE A 64 10.72 -3.82 -5.99
N ALA A 65 10.78 -4.98 -5.34
CA ALA A 65 9.76 -6.03 -5.49
C ALA A 65 8.41 -5.64 -4.87
N VAL A 66 8.37 -4.89 -3.77
CA VAL A 66 7.13 -4.51 -3.06
C VAL A 66 6.05 -3.93 -3.99
N PRO A 67 6.29 -2.86 -4.78
CA PRO A 67 5.26 -2.31 -5.67
C PRO A 67 4.85 -3.27 -6.79
N ILE A 68 5.77 -4.11 -7.28
CA ILE A 68 5.49 -5.11 -8.32
C ILE A 68 4.60 -6.23 -7.75
N LEU A 69 4.92 -6.72 -6.56
CA LEU A 69 4.13 -7.74 -5.87
C LEU A 69 2.75 -7.21 -5.49
N LEU A 70 2.64 -5.96 -5.06
CA LEU A 70 1.35 -5.31 -4.82
C LEU A 70 0.52 -5.18 -6.11
N LEU A 71 1.16 -4.89 -7.25
CA LEU A 71 0.50 -4.86 -8.56
C LEU A 71 -0.08 -6.22 -8.94
N PHE A 72 0.66 -7.31 -8.70
CA PHE A 72 0.14 -8.67 -8.90
C PHE A 72 -0.99 -8.99 -7.92
N GLU A 73 -0.83 -8.69 -6.63
CA GLU A 73 -1.87 -8.89 -5.62
C GLU A 73 -3.18 -8.22 -6.04
N ILE A 74 -3.14 -6.93 -6.40
CA ILE A 74 -4.34 -6.19 -6.76
C ILE A 74 -4.90 -6.65 -8.11
N SER A 75 -4.05 -6.96 -9.10
CA SER A 75 -4.51 -7.48 -10.40
C SER A 75 -5.26 -8.80 -10.23
N PHE A 76 -4.70 -9.77 -9.49
CA PHE A 76 -5.36 -11.05 -9.25
C PHE A 76 -6.60 -10.90 -8.37
N CYS A 77 -6.59 -10.01 -7.37
CA CYS A 77 -7.77 -9.69 -6.59
C CYS A 77 -8.89 -9.13 -7.48
N THR A 78 -8.55 -8.25 -8.43
CA THR A 78 -9.50 -7.64 -9.37
C THR A 78 -10.06 -8.68 -10.35
N LEU A 79 -9.22 -9.58 -10.87
CA LEU A 79 -9.69 -10.67 -11.73
C LEU A 79 -10.61 -11.63 -10.95
N PHE A 80 -10.29 -11.89 -9.69
CA PHE A 80 -11.14 -12.67 -8.79
C PHE A 80 -12.47 -11.98 -8.48
N THR A 81 -12.52 -10.65 -8.33
CA THR A 81 -13.77 -9.92 -8.02
C THR A 81 -14.68 -9.76 -9.22
N ILE A 82 -14.13 -9.67 -10.44
CA ILE A 82 -14.89 -9.49 -11.67
C ILE A 82 -15.49 -10.82 -12.14
N ASN A 83 -14.73 -11.90 -12.08
CA ASN A 83 -15.23 -13.21 -12.50
C ASN A 83 -16.15 -13.80 -11.42
N THR A 84 -17.23 -14.42 -11.85
CA THR A 84 -18.15 -15.19 -10.99
C THR A 84 -18.06 -16.67 -11.31
N ILE A 85 -18.20 -17.52 -10.29
CA ILE A 85 -18.10 -18.99 -10.44
C ILE A 85 -19.24 -19.51 -11.33
N ARG A 86 -20.43 -18.93 -11.22
CA ARG A 86 -21.64 -19.45 -11.89
C ARG A 86 -21.85 -18.95 -13.32
N GLN A 87 -21.39 -17.75 -13.67
CA GLN A 87 -21.63 -17.16 -14.99
C GLN A 87 -20.39 -17.19 -15.89
N ASP A 88 -19.19 -17.21 -15.32
CA ASP A 88 -17.93 -17.12 -16.06
C ASP A 88 -17.11 -18.42 -15.97
N TYR A 89 -15.85 -18.34 -16.43
CA TYR A 89 -14.91 -19.46 -16.39
C TYR A 89 -14.45 -19.76 -14.95
N GLN A 90 -15.05 -20.79 -14.35
CA GLN A 90 -14.69 -21.34 -13.02
C GLN A 90 -13.18 -21.56 -12.84
N ILE A 91 -12.50 -22.05 -13.89
CA ILE A 91 -11.05 -22.28 -13.88
C ILE A 91 -10.27 -20.97 -13.69
N LEU A 92 -10.67 -19.91 -14.40
CA LEU A 92 -10.02 -18.60 -14.30
C LEU A 92 -10.21 -18.01 -12.90
N TYR A 93 -11.39 -18.16 -12.30
CA TYR A 93 -11.66 -17.74 -10.93
C TYR A 93 -10.77 -18.48 -9.93
N LYS A 94 -10.66 -19.80 -10.06
CA LYS A 94 -9.80 -20.65 -9.22
C LYS A 94 -8.33 -20.25 -9.30
N ILE A 95 -7.80 -20.07 -10.52
CA ILE A 95 -6.42 -19.64 -10.74
C ILE A 95 -6.20 -18.25 -10.14
N SER A 96 -7.11 -17.31 -10.42
CA SER A 96 -7.00 -15.92 -9.93
C SER A 96 -6.99 -15.84 -8.40
N PHE A 97 -7.86 -16.60 -7.74
CA PHE A 97 -7.92 -16.66 -6.27
C PHE A 97 -6.62 -17.20 -5.65
N ASN A 98 -6.10 -18.32 -6.19
CA ASN A 98 -4.87 -18.92 -5.67
C ASN A 98 -3.65 -18.01 -5.92
N LEU A 99 -3.57 -17.38 -7.10
CA LEU A 99 -2.50 -16.41 -7.40
C LEU A 99 -2.60 -15.15 -6.54
N PHE A 100 -3.81 -14.66 -6.26
CA PHE A 100 -4.02 -13.56 -5.31
C PHE A 100 -3.43 -13.89 -3.94
N ILE A 101 -3.71 -15.07 -3.41
CA ILE A 101 -3.20 -15.52 -2.11
C ILE A 101 -1.66 -15.59 -2.10
N ILE A 102 -1.07 -16.17 -3.13
CA ILE A 102 0.40 -16.30 -3.25
C ILE A 102 1.03 -14.90 -3.36
N SER A 103 0.49 -14.04 -4.21
CA SER A 103 0.97 -12.66 -4.36
C SER A 103 0.82 -11.85 -3.07
N ALA A 104 -0.28 -12.00 -2.34
CA ALA A 104 -0.50 -11.34 -1.05
C ALA A 104 0.56 -11.78 -0.03
N LEU A 105 0.84 -13.08 0.10
CA LEU A 105 1.89 -13.59 0.99
C LEU A 105 3.28 -13.03 0.63
N LEU A 106 3.63 -13.05 -0.66
CA LEU A 106 4.91 -12.53 -1.13
C LEU A 106 5.01 -11.01 -0.89
N HIS A 107 3.93 -10.27 -1.14
CA HIS A 107 3.89 -8.84 -0.88
C HIS A 107 4.02 -8.54 0.62
N MET A 108 3.27 -9.24 1.49
CA MET A 108 3.34 -9.05 2.94
C MET A 108 4.73 -9.36 3.51
N THR A 109 5.37 -10.44 3.04
CA THR A 109 6.73 -10.81 3.47
C THR A 109 7.76 -9.78 3.01
N ALA A 110 7.73 -9.37 1.74
CA ALA A 110 8.64 -8.35 1.21
C ALA A 110 8.48 -7.00 1.92
N CYS A 111 7.24 -6.55 2.13
CA CYS A 111 6.94 -5.30 2.82
C CYS A 111 7.40 -5.34 4.29
N THR A 112 7.13 -6.45 4.99
CA THR A 112 7.57 -6.62 6.39
C THR A 112 9.09 -6.60 6.49
N ALA A 113 9.81 -7.30 5.60
CA ALA A 113 11.26 -7.27 5.54
C ALA A 113 11.81 -5.85 5.36
N VAL A 114 11.30 -5.10 4.38
CA VAL A 114 11.70 -3.70 4.15
C VAL A 114 11.48 -2.84 5.39
N THR A 115 10.35 -2.99 6.08
CA THR A 115 10.07 -2.21 7.30
C THR A 115 10.97 -2.55 8.48
N ILE A 116 11.33 -3.82 8.66
CA ILE A 116 12.28 -4.26 9.69
C ILE A 116 13.67 -3.67 9.42
N TYR A 117 14.15 -3.75 8.17
CA TYR A 117 15.46 -3.19 7.81
C TYR A 117 15.51 -1.67 7.97
N ARG A 118 14.43 -0.95 7.62
CA ARG A 118 14.32 0.50 7.77
C ARG A 118 14.39 0.96 9.24
N ARG A 119 13.90 0.15 10.18
CA ARG A 119 13.84 0.48 11.62
C ARG A 119 15.22 0.75 12.23
N ASN A 120 16.28 0.13 11.72
CA ASN A 120 17.61 0.20 12.33
C ASN A 120 18.18 1.64 12.42
N GLU A 121 17.60 2.63 11.73
CA GLU A 121 18.10 4.01 11.74
C GLU A 121 17.26 5.02 12.53
N LYS A 122 15.96 4.78 12.75
CA LYS A 122 15.05 5.77 13.39
C LYS A 122 14.12 5.11 14.40
N ASN A 123 14.50 5.14 15.67
CA ASN A 123 13.74 4.56 16.78
C ASN A 123 12.53 5.44 17.18
N GLN A 124 11.41 5.31 16.48
CA GLN A 124 10.11 5.83 16.93
C GLN A 124 9.21 4.68 17.39
N THR A 125 8.51 4.85 18.52
CA THR A 125 7.63 3.82 19.12
C THR A 125 6.52 3.36 18.18
N ILE A 126 5.99 4.28 17.36
CA ILE A 126 4.94 4.02 16.37
C ILE A 126 5.41 3.00 15.31
N ASP A 127 6.68 3.04 14.91
CA ASP A 127 7.24 2.08 13.94
C ASP A 127 7.36 0.68 14.53
N GLN A 128 7.62 0.58 15.84
CA GLN A 128 7.69 -0.70 16.53
C GLN A 128 6.32 -1.38 16.58
N ILE A 129 5.28 -0.61 16.93
CA ILE A 129 3.89 -1.10 16.94
C ILE A 129 3.49 -1.54 15.53
N SER A 130 3.80 -0.74 14.50
CA SER A 130 3.51 -1.08 13.10
C SER A 130 4.15 -2.41 12.68
N ILE A 131 5.42 -2.64 13.03
CA ILE A 131 6.12 -3.89 12.70
C ILE A 131 5.52 -5.10 13.44
N ILE A 132 5.17 -4.95 14.73
CA ILE A 132 4.52 -6.02 15.50
C ILE A 132 3.19 -6.39 14.85
N VAL A 133 2.38 -5.40 14.47
CA VAL A 133 1.10 -5.63 13.78
C VAL A 133 1.32 -6.31 12.43
N LYS A 134 2.29 -5.86 11.62
CA LYS A 134 2.62 -6.50 10.32
C LYS A 134 3.04 -7.96 10.50
N LEU A 135 3.90 -8.26 11.48
CA LEU A 135 4.35 -9.62 11.78
C LEU A 135 3.19 -10.50 12.24
N LEU A 136 2.35 -10.00 13.15
CA LEU A 136 1.18 -10.73 13.62
C LEU A 136 0.24 -11.06 12.45
N CYS A 137 -0.08 -10.06 11.62
CA CYS A 137 -0.94 -10.25 10.45
C CYS A 137 -0.33 -11.24 9.44
N LEU A 138 0.98 -11.19 9.20
CA LEU A 138 1.66 -12.12 8.30
C LEU A 138 1.58 -13.56 8.82
N ILE A 139 1.81 -13.77 10.12
CA ILE A 139 1.75 -15.11 10.74
C ILE A 139 0.31 -15.64 10.71
N THR A 140 -0.67 -14.85 11.13
CA THR A 140 -2.08 -15.27 11.14
C THR A 140 -2.59 -15.54 9.72
N PHE A 141 -2.24 -14.69 8.76
CA PHE A 141 -2.58 -14.89 7.35
C PHE A 141 -1.94 -16.17 6.82
N GLY A 142 -0.65 -16.41 7.09
CA GLY A 142 0.07 -17.61 6.64
C GLY A 142 -0.49 -18.92 7.20
N ILE A 143 -0.92 -18.95 8.46
CA ILE A 143 -1.49 -20.15 9.10
C ILE A 143 -2.89 -20.47 8.54
N VAL A 144 -3.72 -19.45 8.35
CA VAL A 144 -5.14 -19.63 8.01
C VAL A 144 -5.36 -19.79 6.50
N THR A 145 -4.48 -19.22 5.69
CA THR A 145 -4.55 -19.28 4.22
C THR A 145 -4.74 -20.69 3.65
N PRO A 146 -3.94 -21.71 4.00
CA PRO A 146 -4.10 -23.05 3.43
C PRO A 146 -5.49 -23.65 3.69
N GLN A 147 -6.04 -23.41 4.88
CA GLN A 147 -7.37 -23.88 5.27
C GLN A 147 -8.45 -23.23 4.40
N VAL A 148 -8.42 -21.90 4.30
CA VAL A 148 -9.37 -21.14 3.47
C VAL A 148 -9.27 -21.54 2.00
N THR A 149 -8.05 -21.76 1.49
CA THR A 149 -7.84 -22.19 0.11
C THR A 149 -8.50 -23.54 -0.17
N ILE A 150 -8.37 -24.51 0.74
CA ILE A 150 -9.01 -25.83 0.60
C ILE A 150 -10.54 -25.68 0.63
N PHE A 151 -11.08 -24.93 1.60
CA PHE A 151 -12.53 -24.73 1.74
C PHE A 151 -13.16 -23.95 0.58
N HIS A 152 -12.45 -22.96 0.04
CA HIS A 152 -12.95 -22.18 -1.08
C HIS A 152 -12.81 -22.93 -2.40
N ASN A 153 -11.70 -23.64 -2.63
CA ASN A 153 -11.55 -24.47 -3.83
C ASN A 153 -12.58 -25.61 -3.89
N THR A 154 -12.91 -26.24 -2.77
CA THR A 154 -13.99 -27.24 -2.70
C THR A 154 -15.36 -26.62 -2.99
N PHE A 155 -15.62 -25.39 -2.54
CA PHE A 155 -16.83 -24.64 -2.90
C PHE A 155 -16.86 -24.27 -4.39
N ILE A 156 -15.72 -23.90 -4.98
CA ILE A 156 -15.61 -23.63 -6.42
C ILE A 156 -15.95 -24.89 -7.22
N ASP A 157 -15.38 -26.04 -6.83
CA ASP A 157 -15.58 -27.32 -7.53
C ASP A 157 -17.01 -27.87 -7.34
N SER A 158 -17.65 -27.56 -6.21
CA SER A 158 -19.02 -27.98 -5.88
C SER A 158 -19.83 -26.81 -5.28
N PRO A 159 -20.36 -25.90 -6.12
CA PRO A 159 -21.02 -24.69 -5.63
C PRO A 159 -22.34 -25.01 -4.94
N THR A 160 -22.44 -24.55 -3.69
CA THR A 160 -23.68 -24.63 -2.90
C THR A 160 -24.55 -23.39 -3.10
N CYS A 161 -25.84 -23.47 -2.78
CA CYS A 161 -26.81 -22.38 -2.96
C CYS A 161 -27.01 -21.50 -1.71
N HIS A 162 -26.22 -21.69 -0.66
CA HIS A 162 -26.28 -20.89 0.56
C HIS A 162 -24.88 -20.43 1.00
N TYR A 163 -24.82 -19.29 1.67
CA TYR A 163 -23.58 -18.72 2.19
C TYR A 163 -23.21 -19.22 3.59
N TYR A 164 -24.09 -19.96 4.27
CA TYR A 164 -23.83 -20.50 5.61
C TYR A 164 -22.85 -21.68 5.58
N VAL A 165 -21.86 -21.66 6.49
CA VAL A 165 -20.81 -22.67 6.63
C VAL A 165 -20.56 -23.04 8.09
N PRO A 166 -19.90 -24.17 8.38
CA PRO A 166 -19.47 -24.49 9.74
C PRO A 166 -18.62 -23.35 10.36
N PRO A 167 -18.75 -23.04 11.66
CA PRO A 167 -18.07 -21.93 12.31
C PRO A 167 -16.56 -21.93 12.13
N TYR A 168 -15.93 -23.09 12.16
CA TYR A 168 -14.48 -23.20 11.92
C TYR A 168 -14.07 -22.60 10.56
N GLN A 169 -14.81 -22.92 9.49
CA GLN A 169 -14.56 -22.38 8.17
C GLN A 169 -14.80 -20.86 8.13
N ALA A 170 -15.91 -20.38 8.69
CA ALA A 170 -16.22 -18.95 8.73
C ALA A 170 -15.16 -18.16 9.51
N LEU A 171 -14.74 -18.65 10.67
CA LEU A 171 -13.71 -18.02 11.49
C LEU A 171 -12.37 -17.94 10.75
N CYS A 172 -11.97 -18.98 10.03
CA CYS A 172 -10.79 -18.94 9.18
C CYS A 172 -10.90 -17.85 8.11
N GLU A 173 -12.02 -17.77 7.39
CA GLU A 173 -12.24 -16.71 6.41
C GLU A 173 -12.18 -15.31 7.03
N TYR A 174 -12.79 -15.10 8.19
CA TYR A 174 -12.78 -13.82 8.89
C TYR A 174 -11.37 -13.42 9.33
N ILE A 175 -10.61 -14.35 9.91
CA ILE A 175 -9.23 -14.09 10.34
C ILE A 175 -8.37 -13.73 9.13
N LEU A 176 -8.55 -14.41 8.00
CA LEU A 176 -7.81 -14.10 6.76
C LEU A 176 -8.10 -12.68 6.27
N ILE A 177 -9.38 -12.29 6.19
CA ILE A 177 -9.80 -10.97 5.72
C ILE A 177 -9.32 -9.87 6.67
N ILE A 178 -9.51 -10.05 7.99
CA ILE A 178 -9.10 -9.08 9.00
C ILE A 178 -7.58 -8.92 8.99
N SER A 179 -6.82 -10.01 8.91
CA SER A 179 -5.35 -9.95 8.87
C SER A 179 -4.86 -9.19 7.63
N ASN A 180 -5.46 -9.44 6.47
CA ASN A 180 -5.12 -8.72 5.25
C ASN A 180 -5.47 -7.23 5.34
N ALA A 181 -6.66 -6.90 5.82
CA ALA A 181 -7.11 -5.51 5.97
C ALA A 181 -6.24 -4.73 6.96
N LEU A 182 -5.95 -5.31 8.13
CA LEU A 182 -5.08 -4.71 9.14
C LEU A 182 -3.65 -4.53 8.62
N PHE A 183 -3.12 -5.51 7.87
CA PHE A 183 -1.81 -5.40 7.25
C PHE A 183 -1.75 -4.18 6.31
N HIS A 184 -2.71 -4.04 5.40
CA HIS A 184 -2.73 -2.90 4.47
C HIS A 184 -3.00 -1.57 5.18
N LEU A 185 -3.72 -1.57 6.31
CA LEU A 185 -3.90 -0.36 7.13
C LEU A 185 -2.57 0.17 7.68
N THR A 186 -1.58 -0.70 7.92
CA THR A 186 -0.24 -0.27 8.39
C THR A 186 0.50 0.62 7.40
N ILE A 187 0.10 0.67 6.13
CA ILE A 187 0.66 1.57 5.11
C ILE A 187 0.41 3.04 5.47
N ILE A 188 -0.68 3.35 6.18
CA ILE A 188 -0.95 4.71 6.68
C ILE A 188 0.19 5.18 7.58
N THR A 189 0.68 4.29 8.44
CA THR A 189 1.81 4.58 9.33
C THR A 189 3.11 4.77 8.55
N ASP A 190 3.31 4.01 7.46
CA ASP A 190 4.48 4.14 6.59
C ASP A 190 4.49 5.46 5.82
N THR A 191 3.31 5.98 5.50
CA THR A 191 3.13 7.22 4.73
C THR A 191 3.03 8.49 5.59
N ARG A 192 3.04 8.38 6.93
CA ARG A 192 2.83 9.50 7.86
C ARG A 192 3.79 10.68 7.68
N ASN A 193 5.01 10.40 7.21
CA ASN A 193 6.06 11.40 7.00
C ASN A 193 6.14 11.89 5.54
N LEU A 194 5.26 11.39 4.66
CA LEU A 194 5.18 11.87 3.28
C LEU A 194 4.55 13.25 3.26
N ARG A 195 5.37 14.25 2.95
CA ARG A 195 4.87 15.58 2.60
C ARG A 195 4.85 15.69 1.08
N PHE A 196 3.65 15.70 0.52
CA PHE A 196 3.46 16.06 -0.88
C PHE A 196 3.76 17.55 -1.04
N LEU A 197 4.94 17.86 -1.56
CA LEU A 197 5.18 19.15 -2.20
C LEU A 197 4.46 19.10 -3.55
N ILE A 198 3.15 19.36 -3.55
CA ILE A 198 2.46 19.75 -4.79
C ILE A 198 3.09 21.07 -5.17
N TYR A 199 3.93 21.03 -6.20
CA TYR A 199 4.63 22.19 -6.70
C TYR A 199 3.83 22.74 -7.89
N PRO A 200 2.96 23.76 -7.72
CA PRO A 200 2.72 24.67 -8.81
C PRO A 200 3.80 25.74 -8.68
N ARG A 201 4.85 25.72 -9.50
CA ARG A 201 5.58 26.99 -9.72
C ARG A 201 5.71 27.39 -11.18
N THR A 202 4.96 26.76 -12.08
CA THR A 202 5.05 27.14 -13.51
C THR A 202 3.71 27.20 -14.24
N CYS A 203 2.57 26.85 -13.62
CA CYS A 203 1.27 26.84 -14.32
C CYS A 203 0.18 27.75 -13.73
N SER A 204 0.41 28.40 -12.58
CA SER A 204 -0.26 29.66 -12.27
C SER A 204 0.66 30.75 -12.79
N GLY A 205 0.21 31.57 -13.74
CA GLY A 205 1.03 32.55 -14.47
C GLY A 205 1.67 33.67 -13.63
N GLU A 206 2.50 33.33 -12.65
CA GLU A 206 3.51 34.23 -12.08
C GLU A 206 4.77 34.17 -12.96
N CYS A 207 4.57 34.41 -14.26
CA CYS A 207 5.62 34.88 -15.16
C CYS A 207 5.57 36.41 -15.18
N GLU A 208 5.59 37.07 -14.02
CA GLU A 208 6.09 38.43 -14.02
C GLU A 208 7.61 38.34 -13.97
N PRO A 209 8.34 38.84 -14.98
CA PRO A 209 9.78 38.99 -14.87
C PRO A 209 10.02 39.80 -13.59
N VAL A 210 10.84 39.24 -12.69
CA VAL A 210 11.18 39.82 -11.39
C VAL A 210 11.85 41.17 -11.63
N ASN A 211 11.06 42.23 -11.82
CA ASN A 211 11.59 43.58 -11.97
C ASN A 211 12.16 43.96 -10.60
N PRO A 212 13.49 44.17 -10.48
CA PRO A 212 14.14 44.39 -9.20
C PRO A 212 13.58 45.60 -8.43
N GLU A 213 12.88 46.52 -9.10
CA GLU A 213 12.21 47.65 -8.46
C GLU A 213 11.03 47.24 -7.55
N ASN A 214 10.30 46.17 -7.89
CA ASN A 214 9.14 45.70 -7.11
C ASN A 214 9.51 45.10 -5.73
N PHE A 215 10.79 44.80 -5.50
CA PHE A 215 11.32 44.15 -4.29
C PHE A 215 12.27 45.04 -3.46
N ARG A 216 12.37 46.34 -3.80
CA ARG A 216 13.05 47.35 -2.97
C ARG A 216 12.17 47.72 -1.77
N LYS A 217 12.76 48.36 -0.76
CA LYS A 217 12.01 48.91 0.39
C LYS A 217 10.97 49.92 -0.13
N GLY A 218 9.71 49.75 0.23
CA GLY A 218 8.56 50.49 -0.29
C GLY A 218 7.92 49.90 -1.56
N GLY A 219 8.45 48.79 -2.09
CA GLY A 219 7.93 48.14 -3.29
C GLY A 219 6.71 47.25 -3.03
N LYS A 220 5.90 47.03 -4.08
CA LYS A 220 4.64 46.26 -4.02
C LYS A 220 4.80 44.85 -3.43
N PHE A 221 5.99 44.25 -3.58
CA PHE A 221 6.30 42.90 -3.09
C PHE A 221 7.47 42.89 -2.10
N GLU A 222 7.71 43.98 -1.35
CA GLU A 222 8.78 44.08 -0.34
C GLU A 222 8.81 42.87 0.62
N HIS A 223 7.62 42.39 1.03
CA HIS A 223 7.46 41.31 1.99
C HIS A 223 7.18 39.93 1.36
N CYS A 224 6.91 39.85 0.05
CA CYS A 224 6.63 38.60 -0.68
C CYS A 224 7.91 37.95 -1.22
N ARG A 225 8.88 37.66 -0.36
CA ARG A 225 10.05 36.85 -0.77
C ARG A 225 9.74 35.38 -0.57
N SER A 226 9.64 34.64 -1.68
CA SER A 226 9.53 33.18 -1.63
C SER A 226 10.68 32.59 -0.79
N GLN A 227 10.36 31.58 0.03
CA GLN A 227 11.33 30.88 0.89
C GLN A 227 12.59 30.43 0.13
N TYR A 228 12.45 30.23 -1.19
CA TYR A 228 13.53 29.89 -2.10
C TYR A 228 14.58 31.00 -2.25
N HIS A 229 14.19 32.28 -2.33
CA HIS A 229 15.13 33.40 -2.37
C HIS A 229 15.88 33.57 -1.04
N LEU A 230 15.21 33.33 0.09
CA LEU A 230 15.83 33.32 1.41
C LEU A 230 16.84 32.17 1.55
N ASN A 231 16.48 30.98 1.10
CA ASN A 231 17.37 29.82 1.11
C ASN A 231 18.55 29.97 0.13
N LYS A 232 18.32 30.50 -1.09
CA LYS A 232 19.39 30.80 -2.05
C LYS A 232 20.35 31.87 -1.52
N LYS A 233 19.84 32.91 -0.84
CA LYS A 233 20.67 33.94 -0.21
C LYS A 233 21.48 33.38 0.97
N LYS A 234 20.91 32.49 1.79
CA LYS A 234 21.64 31.75 2.84
C LYS A 234 22.75 30.86 2.25
N LEU A 235 22.45 30.14 1.16
CA LEU A 235 23.43 29.30 0.45
C LEU A 235 24.57 30.13 -0.16
N MET A 236 24.26 31.26 -0.82
CA MET A 236 25.28 32.15 -1.39
C MET A 236 26.13 32.84 -0.31
N ASN A 237 25.54 33.23 0.83
CA ASN A 237 26.30 33.79 1.95
C ASN A 237 27.21 32.73 2.60
N ASN A 238 26.76 31.48 2.71
CA ASN A 238 27.59 30.38 3.22
C ASN A 238 28.71 29.99 2.24
N MET A 239 28.50 30.14 0.93
CA MET A 239 29.56 29.95 -0.07
C MET A 239 30.58 31.10 -0.03
N LYS A 240 30.14 32.36 0.12
CA LYS A 240 31.05 33.50 0.28
C LYS A 240 31.92 33.41 1.54
N MET A 241 31.45 32.77 2.62
CA MET A 241 32.29 32.52 3.81
C MET A 241 33.33 31.42 3.61
N LYS A 242 33.25 30.59 2.56
CA LYS A 242 34.25 29.56 2.26
C LYS A 242 35.37 30.03 1.32
N GLU A 243 35.21 31.15 0.63
CA GLU A 243 36.20 31.68 -0.32
C GLU A 243 37.13 32.76 0.28
N THR A 244 37.09 32.99 1.59
CA THR A 244 38.05 33.87 2.28
C THR A 244 38.79 33.11 3.36
N THR A 245 39.80 32.34 2.96
CA THR A 245 41.05 32.01 3.68
C THR A 245 41.79 30.95 2.87
N PHE A 246 42.64 31.37 1.93
CA PHE A 246 44.11 31.38 2.02
C PHE A 246 44.65 32.18 0.84
#